data_AF-A0A843SKQ7-F1
#
_entry.id   AF-A0A843SKQ7-F1
#
_cell.length_a   1.000
_cell.length_b   1.000
_cell.length_c   1.000
_cell.angle_alpha   90.00
_cell.angle_beta   90.00
_cell.angle_gamma   90.00
#
_symmetry.space_group_name_H-M   'P 1'
#
loop_
_entity.id
_entity.type
_entity.pdbx_description
1 polymer ?
#
loop_
_entity_poly.entity_id
_entity_poly.type
_entity_poly.pdbx_seq_one_letter_code
_entity_poly.pdbx_strand_id
1 'polypeptide(L)'
;MNTPVTEAELQAWVDGRLPPERRGAVDAHLAQHPADMDRLQAYRSQNAALHALFDPLLARPVPPAMAASATAPTTPASAPGPVRRPAWPPMLRAAAMLALTLAGGAG
;
A
#
# COMPACT_ATOMS: atom_id res chain seq x y z
N MET A 1 26.11 -16.65 -11.82
CA MET A 1 25.53 -15.77 -12.87
C MET A 1 24.96 -14.56 -12.15
N ASN A 2 25.42 -13.35 -12.48
CA ASN A 2 24.96 -12.13 -11.78
C ASN A 2 23.61 -11.71 -12.37
N THR A 3 22.52 -11.97 -11.66
CA THR A 3 21.17 -11.57 -12.09
C THR A 3 21.06 -10.04 -12.05
N PRO A 4 20.54 -9.40 -13.11
CA PRO A 4 20.38 -7.95 -13.15
C PRO A 4 19.53 -7.45 -11.97
N VAL A 5 19.81 -6.23 -11.52
CA VAL A 5 19.01 -5.57 -10.49
C VAL A 5 17.62 -5.28 -11.05
N THR A 6 16.60 -5.60 -10.27
CA THR A 6 15.19 -5.40 -10.66
C THR A 6 14.59 -4.19 -9.97
N GLU A 7 13.54 -3.61 -10.54
CA GLU A 7 12.80 -2.50 -9.90
C GLU A 7 12.27 -2.89 -8.52
N ALA A 8 11.86 -4.15 -8.33
CA ALA A 8 11.40 -4.66 -7.04
C ALA A 8 12.51 -4.59 -5.96
N GLU A 9 13.76 -4.81 -6.35
CA GLU A 9 14.91 -4.70 -5.45
C GLU A 9 15.26 -3.25 -5.13
N LEU A 10 15.10 -2.33 -6.09
CA LEU A 10 15.24 -0.90 -5.83
C LEU A 10 14.19 -0.40 -4.85
N GLN A 11 12.93 -0.84 -5.01
CA GLN A 11 11.88 -0.51 -4.06
C GLN A 11 12.13 -1.16 -2.69
N ALA A 12 12.55 -2.42 -2.64
CA ALA A 12 12.95 -3.07 -1.39
C ALA A 12 14.13 -2.36 -0.71
N TRP A 13 15.05 -1.77 -1.48
CA TRP A 13 16.14 -0.94 -0.94
C TRP A 13 15.61 0.34 -0.30
N VAL A 14 14.64 1.01 -0.94
CA VAL A 14 13.95 2.20 -0.40
C VAL A 14 13.22 1.88 0.89
N ASP A 15 12.51 0.76 0.93
CA ASP A 15 11.70 0.32 2.06
C ASP A 15 12.53 -0.35 3.18
N GLY A 16 13.85 -0.52 2.99
CA GLY A 16 14.72 -1.20 3.95
C GLY A 16 14.48 -2.71 4.08
N ARG A 17 13.84 -3.33 3.09
CA ARG A 17 13.46 -4.75 3.04
C ARG A 17 14.32 -5.59 2.08
N LEU A 18 15.38 -5.01 1.52
CA LEU A 18 16.27 -5.72 0.61
C LEU A 18 17.06 -6.81 1.38
N PRO A 19 17.08 -8.07 0.89
CA PRO A 19 17.91 -9.12 1.47
C PRO A 19 19.40 -8.74 1.48
N PRO A 20 20.16 -9.07 2.54
CA PRO A 20 21.55 -8.65 2.68
C PRO A 20 22.44 -9.18 1.55
N GLU A 21 22.14 -10.34 0.98
CA GLU A 21 22.88 -10.96 -0.13
C GLU A 21 22.80 -10.11 -1.41
N ARG A 22 21.73 -9.33 -1.57
CA ARG A 22 21.50 -8.48 -2.75
C ARG A 22 21.98 -7.05 -2.55
N ARG A 23 22.30 -6.63 -1.32
CA ARG A 23 22.74 -5.28 -0.98
C ARG A 23 23.92 -4.81 -1.85
N GLY A 24 24.97 -5.64 -1.94
CA GLY A 24 26.17 -5.29 -2.72
C GLY A 24 25.88 -5.13 -4.22
N ALA A 25 24.99 -5.93 -4.80
CA ALA A 25 24.61 -5.82 -6.20
C ALA A 25 23.81 -4.54 -6.48
N VAL A 26 22.87 -4.20 -5.60
CA VAL A 26 22.07 -2.97 -5.72
C VAL A 26 22.93 -1.74 -5.49
N ASP A 27 23.81 -1.73 -4.50
CA ASP A 27 24.70 -0.59 -4.24
C ASP A 27 25.67 -0.36 -5.41
N ALA A 28 26.19 -1.42 -6.03
CA ALA A 28 27.02 -1.33 -7.23
C ALA A 28 26.23 -0.82 -8.46
N HIS A 29 24.96 -1.22 -8.62
CA HIS A 29 24.06 -0.69 -9.65
C HIS A 29 23.84 0.80 -9.45
N LEU A 30 23.50 1.22 -8.23
CA LEU A 30 23.23 2.63 -7.92
C LEU A 30 24.47 3.52 -8.06
N ALA A 31 25.67 3.01 -7.79
CA ALA A 31 26.91 3.73 -8.05
C ALA A 31 27.13 4.04 -9.55
N GLN A 32 26.57 3.21 -10.44
CA GLN A 32 26.64 3.39 -11.90
C GLN A 32 25.45 4.17 -12.46
N HIS A 33 24.37 4.33 -11.69
CA HIS A 33 23.11 4.96 -12.11
C HIS A 33 22.70 6.09 -11.15
N PRO A 34 23.36 7.26 -11.20
CA PRO A 34 23.07 8.37 -10.28
C PRO A 34 21.62 8.89 -10.39
N ALA A 35 21.01 8.83 -11.59
CA ALA A 35 19.61 9.20 -11.77
C ALA A 35 18.64 8.29 -10.97
N ASP A 36 18.95 6.99 -10.87
CA ASP A 36 18.19 6.08 -10.00
C ASP A 36 18.40 6.43 -8.53
N MET A 37 19.63 6.73 -8.10
CA MET A 37 19.91 7.15 -6.73
C MET A 37 19.09 8.40 -6.36
N ASP A 38 19.06 9.43 -7.20
CA ASP A 38 18.28 10.65 -6.96
C ASP A 38 16.78 10.35 -6.83
N ARG A 39 16.25 9.49 -7.73
CA ARG A 39 14.86 9.02 -7.68
C ARG A 39 14.54 8.29 -6.38
N LEU A 40 15.39 7.35 -5.96
CA LEU A 40 15.20 6.59 -4.73
C LEU A 40 15.33 7.45 -3.46
N GLN A 41 16.21 8.46 -3.47
CA GLN A 41 16.29 9.44 -2.38
C GLN A 41 14.99 10.24 -2.24
N ALA A 42 14.38 10.65 -3.36
CA ALA A 42 13.08 11.31 -3.35
C ALA A 42 11.97 10.40 -2.82
N TYR A 43 12.02 9.09 -3.06
CA TYR A 43 11.07 8.15 -2.45
C TYR A 43 11.29 8.02 -0.94
N ARG A 44 12.54 7.95 -0.48
CA ARG A 44 12.85 7.89 0.96
C ARG A 44 12.40 9.15 1.71
N SER A 45 12.55 10.33 1.11
CA SER A 45 12.08 11.59 1.72
C SER A 45 10.55 11.62 1.82
N GLN A 46 9.84 11.16 0.79
CA GLN A 46 8.37 11.02 0.82
C GLN A 46 7.91 10.01 1.88
N ASN A 47 8.56 8.84 1.97
CA ASN A 47 8.28 7.85 3.00
C ASN A 47 8.49 8.44 4.40
N ALA A 48 9.59 9.18 4.61
CA ALA A 48 9.86 9.84 5.88
C ALA A 48 8.80 10.90 6.23
N ALA A 49 8.33 11.67 5.25
CA ALA A 49 7.26 12.65 5.46
C ALA A 49 5.93 11.99 5.83
N LEU A 50 5.59 10.86 5.20
CA LEU A 50 4.40 10.07 5.56
C LEU A 50 4.50 9.51 6.98
N HIS A 51 5.66 8.94 7.34
CA HIS A 51 5.92 8.49 8.71
C HIS A 51 5.76 9.62 9.71
N ALA A 52 6.36 10.79 9.47
CA ALA A 52 6.23 11.94 10.35
C ALA A 52 4.75 12.37 10.56
N LEU A 53 3.91 12.25 9.53
CA LEU A 53 2.49 12.60 9.60
C LEU A 53 1.65 11.55 10.36
N PHE A 54 1.95 10.27 10.18
CA PHE A 54 1.07 9.17 10.62
C PHE A 54 1.58 8.38 11.84
N ASP A 55 2.88 8.37 12.11
CA ASP A 55 3.46 7.68 13.27
C ASP A 55 2.83 8.11 14.61
N PRO A 56 2.43 9.38 14.85
CA PRO A 56 1.71 9.76 16.07
C PRO A 56 0.37 9.03 16.26
N LEU A 57 -0.25 8.56 15.17
CA LEU A 57 -1.49 7.77 15.26
C LEU A 57 -1.23 6.35 15.77
N LEU A 58 -0.04 5.81 15.57
CA LEU A 58 0.34 4.47 16.07
C LEU A 58 0.41 4.43 17.60
N ALA A 59 0.69 5.57 18.24
CA ALA A 59 0.72 5.69 19.69
C ALA A 59 -0.68 5.88 20.32
N ARG A 60 -1.73 6.06 19.51
CA ARG A 60 -3.10 6.21 20.04
C ARG A 60 -3.66 4.87 20.49
N PRO A 61 -4.47 4.84 21.56
CA PRO A 61 -5.15 3.62 21.97
C PRO A 61 -6.07 3.12 20.84
N VAL A 62 -6.10 1.80 20.66
CA VAL A 62 -6.99 1.16 19.69
C VAL A 62 -8.45 1.42 20.11
N PRO A 63 -9.32 1.92 19.23
CA PRO A 63 -10.73 2.14 19.54
C PRO A 63 -11.42 0.85 20.03
N PRO A 64 -12.28 0.90 21.06
CA PRO A 64 -12.95 -0.28 21.62
C PRO A 64 -13.74 -1.09 20.59
N ALA A 65 -14.33 -0.40 19.59
CA ALA A 65 -15.06 -1.04 18.49
C ALA A 65 -14.18 -1.94 17.61
N MET A 66 -12.87 -1.63 17.48
CA MET A 66 -11.91 -2.47 16.75
C MET A 66 -11.35 -3.58 17.64
N ALA A 67 -11.15 -3.31 18.94
CA ALA A 67 -10.65 -4.30 19.89
C ALA A 67 -11.56 -5.53 19.98
N ALA A 68 -12.88 -5.34 19.95
CA ALA A 68 -13.86 -6.43 19.96
C ALA A 68 -13.71 -7.41 18.77
N SER A 69 -13.29 -6.91 17.60
CA SER A 69 -13.03 -7.76 16.42
C SER A 69 -11.68 -8.50 16.49
N ALA A 70 -10.69 -7.95 17.21
CA ALA A 70 -9.39 -8.58 17.38
C ALA A 70 -9.40 -9.71 18.43
N THR A 71 -10.30 -9.64 19.42
CA THR A 71 -10.47 -10.66 20.46
C THR A 71 -11.56 -11.69 20.16
N ALA A 72 -12.33 -11.51 19.08
CA ALA A 72 -13.25 -12.54 18.65
C ALA A 72 -12.44 -13.80 18.32
N PRO A 73 -12.68 -14.95 18.96
CA PRO A 73 -12.04 -16.18 18.55
C PRO A 73 -12.35 -16.37 17.06
N THR A 74 -11.32 -16.65 16.26
CA THR A 74 -11.48 -17.16 14.90
C THR A 74 -12.12 -18.54 15.01
N THR A 75 -13.42 -18.58 15.29
CA THR A 75 -14.23 -19.77 15.10
C THR A 75 -14.22 -20.01 13.59
N PRO A 76 -13.73 -21.16 13.10
CA PRO A 76 -13.88 -21.48 11.68
C PRO A 76 -15.37 -21.40 11.39
N ALA A 77 -15.72 -20.47 10.50
CA ALA A 77 -17.07 -20.07 10.21
C ALA A 77 -17.95 -21.31 9.97
N SER A 78 -18.96 -21.53 10.83
CA SER A 78 -20.22 -22.05 10.31
C SER A 78 -20.62 -21.12 9.16
N ALA A 79 -20.87 -21.73 7.99
CA ALA A 79 -21.03 -21.07 6.70
C ALA A 79 -21.74 -19.70 6.80
N PRO A 80 -21.27 -18.67 6.08
CA PRO A 80 -21.90 -17.36 6.11
C PRO A 80 -23.38 -17.50 5.72
N GLY A 81 -24.27 -17.18 6.66
CA GLY A 81 -25.69 -17.02 6.36
C GLY A 81 -25.87 -15.97 5.25
N PRO A 82 -26.93 -16.06 4.43
CA PRO A 82 -27.09 -15.18 3.28
C PRO A 82 -27.18 -13.72 3.75
N VAL A 83 -26.18 -12.92 3.34
CA VAL A 83 -26.18 -11.47 3.54
C VAL A 83 -27.35 -10.89 2.76
N ARG A 84 -28.43 -10.53 3.45
CA ARG A 84 -29.57 -9.83 2.87
C ARG A 84 -29.11 -8.42 2.45
N ARG A 85 -28.68 -8.29 1.20
CA ARG A 85 -28.41 -6.97 0.60
C ARG A 85 -29.75 -6.26 0.39
N PRO A 86 -29.90 -4.98 0.80
CA PRO A 86 -31.08 -4.21 0.42
C PRO A 86 -31.11 -4.07 -1.10
N ALA A 87 -32.17 -4.60 -1.72
CA ALA A 87 -32.39 -4.46 -3.16
C ALA A 87 -32.79 -3.01 -3.43
N TRP A 88 -31.82 -2.18 -3.85
CA TRP A 88 -32.15 -0.84 -4.36
C TRP A 88 -32.84 -0.99 -5.72
N PRO A 89 -33.94 -0.24 -5.97
CA PRO A 89 -34.66 -0.31 -7.23
C PRO A 89 -33.72 0.02 -8.40
N PRO A 90 -33.83 -0.69 -9.53
CA PRO A 90 -32.86 -0.63 -10.64
C PRO A 90 -32.71 0.76 -11.26
N MET A 91 -33.66 1.67 -11.02
CA MET A 91 -33.67 3.03 -11.55
C MET A 91 -32.57 3.94 -10.96
N LEU A 92 -32.02 3.64 -9.77
CA LEU A 92 -30.91 4.43 -9.19
C LEU A 92 -29.51 4.03 -9.70
N ARG A 93 -29.35 2.91 -10.40
CA ARG A 93 -28.02 2.45 -10.89
C ARG A 93 -27.56 3.18 -12.15
N ALA A 94 -28.47 3.72 -12.97
CA ALA A 94 -28.12 4.38 -14.22
C ALA A 94 -27.46 5.76 -14.02
N ALA A 95 -27.77 6.47 -12.93
CA ALA A 95 -27.24 7.82 -12.69
C ALA A 95 -25.75 7.84 -12.30
N ALA A 96 -25.25 6.79 -11.62
CA ALA A 96 -23.87 6.77 -11.13
C ALA A 96 -22.82 6.52 -12.23
N MET A 97 -23.19 5.88 -13.35
CA MET A 97 -22.25 5.63 -14.45
C MET A 97 -22.00 6.83 -15.35
N LEU A 98 -22.88 7.83 -15.37
CA LEU A 98 -22.65 9.07 -16.13
C LEU A 98 -21.74 10.06 -15.39
N ALA A 99 -21.58 9.94 -14.07
CA ALA A 99 -20.78 10.85 -13.27
C ALA A 99 -19.28 10.51 -13.27
N LEU A 100 -18.90 9.26 -13.59
CA LEU A 100 -17.51 8.80 -13.49
C LEU A 100 -16.69 8.95 -14.78
N THR A 101 -17.29 9.44 -15.88
CA THR A 101 -16.61 9.57 -17.19
C THR A 101 -16.19 10.99 -17.56
N LEU A 102 -16.46 12.02 -16.74
CA LEU A 102 -16.04 13.41 -17.04
C LEU A 102 -14.98 14.02 -16.12
N ALA A 103 -14.47 13.31 -15.11
CA ALA A 103 -13.42 13.85 -14.22
C ALA A 103 -11.99 13.34 -14.55
N GLY A 104 -11.80 12.69 -15.71
CA GLY A 104 -10.52 12.17 -16.18
C GLY A 104 -9.89 13.03 -17.28
N GLY A 105 -9.82 14.35 -17.10
CA GLY A 105 -9.31 15.26 -18.14
C GLY A 105 -8.83 16.61 -17.60
N ALA A 106 -7.82 16.60 -16.72
CA ALA A 106 -6.83 17.66 -16.54
C ALA A 106 -5.92 17.28 -15.37
N GLY A 107 -4.64 17.00 -15.66
CA GLY A 107 -3.61 16.71 -14.67
C GLY A 107 -2.39 16.13 -15.34
#